data_AF-A0A3D4A094-F1
#
_entry.id   AF-A0A3D4A094-F1
#
_cell.length_a   1.000
_cell.length_b   1.000
_cell.length_c   1.000
_cell.angle_alpha   90.00
_cell.angle_beta   90.00
_cell.angle_gamma   90.00
#
_symmetry.space_group_name_H-M   'P 1'
#
loop_
_entity.id
_entity.type
_entity.pdbx_description
1 polymer ?
#
loop_
_entity_poly.entity_id
_entity_poly.type
_entity_poly.pdbx_seq_one_letter_code
_entity_poly.pdbx_strand_id
1 'polypeptide(L)'
;IHADQDDLDGDGISGKPQIVKDPLTGQSRLGRFGYKAGQATVRFQIAGALNSDMGVTTSIQPYLDGEEKEEEEPDPELSDESLLNMTRYVSSLGVPPRRNVDAKDVQRGEKLFETIGCASCHIPMWKTSKYHPQAELRSQTIWPYTDLLLHDMGKELADEMTEGKATRREWRTPPLWGIGATAGVSGGEAYLHDGRARTLEEAILWHGGESAQSNVKFRELSEADRLAVIAFLKSL
;
A
#
# COMPACT_ATOMS: atom_id res chain seq x y z
N ILE A 1 -8.68 13.97 8.88
CA ILE A 1 -7.90 12.86 9.47
C ILE A 1 -8.78 11.64 9.27
N HIS A 2 -8.25 10.59 8.66
CA HIS A 2 -9.01 9.36 8.35
C HIS A 2 -8.76 8.22 9.33
N ALA A 3 -7.79 8.39 10.24
CA ALA A 3 -7.53 7.42 11.28
C ALA A 3 -8.63 7.48 12.34
N ASP A 4 -9.18 6.31 12.66
CA ASP A 4 -10.19 6.10 13.69
C ASP A 4 -9.89 4.79 14.44
N GLN A 5 -8.80 4.76 15.19
CA GLN A 5 -8.34 3.54 15.86
C GLN A 5 -9.36 2.98 16.87
N ASP A 6 -10.23 3.83 17.41
CA ASP A 6 -11.18 3.47 18.45
C ASP A 6 -12.62 3.26 17.92
N ASP A 7 -12.82 3.27 16.58
CA ASP A 7 -14.12 3.11 15.91
C ASP A 7 -15.19 4.03 16.52
N LEU A 8 -14.88 5.34 16.57
CA LEU A 8 -15.70 6.33 17.25
C LEU A 8 -17.04 6.57 16.55
N ASP A 9 -17.12 6.32 15.25
CA ASP A 9 -18.37 6.42 14.49
C ASP A 9 -19.15 5.10 14.41
N GLY A 10 -18.57 3.98 14.84
CA GLY A 10 -19.22 2.68 14.96
C GLY A 10 -19.51 2.02 13.62
N ASP A 11 -18.77 2.39 12.56
CA ASP A 11 -18.89 1.76 11.25
C ASP A 11 -18.16 0.41 11.15
N GLY A 12 -17.35 0.08 12.18
CA GLY A 12 -16.60 -1.15 12.30
C GLY A 12 -15.23 -1.13 11.61
N ILE A 13 -14.73 0.04 11.22
CA ILE A 13 -13.44 0.26 10.57
C ILE A 13 -12.53 1.02 11.53
N SER A 14 -11.38 0.45 11.85
CA SER A 14 -10.49 0.93 12.92
C SER A 14 -9.12 1.36 12.39
N GLY A 15 -9.11 2.12 11.30
CA GLY A 15 -7.90 2.49 10.56
C GLY A 15 -6.82 3.12 11.44
N LYS A 16 -5.64 2.48 11.51
CA LYS A 16 -4.54 2.88 12.40
C LYS A 16 -3.27 3.28 11.65
N PRO A 17 -2.63 4.42 11.98
CA PRO A 17 -1.33 4.75 11.41
C PRO A 17 -0.21 3.90 12.03
N GLN A 18 0.69 3.36 11.20
CA GLN A 18 1.95 2.80 11.67
C GLN A 18 2.92 3.95 12.00
N ILE A 19 3.52 3.93 13.19
CA ILE A 19 4.59 4.86 13.57
C ILE A 19 5.91 4.08 13.64
N VAL A 20 6.91 4.54 12.89
CA VAL A 20 8.19 3.87 12.71
C VAL A 20 9.33 4.80 13.14
N LYS A 21 10.50 4.22 13.39
CA LYS A 21 11.70 5.00 13.75
C LYS A 21 12.50 5.31 12.51
N ASP A 22 12.86 6.58 12.36
CA ASP A 22 13.84 7.02 11.37
C ASP A 22 15.22 6.44 11.75
N PRO A 23 15.82 5.55 10.92
CA PRO A 23 17.06 4.87 11.29
C PRO A 23 18.25 5.81 11.44
N LEU A 24 18.21 7.01 10.85
CA LEU A 24 19.30 7.99 10.90
C LEU A 24 19.16 8.94 12.09
N THR A 25 17.93 9.30 12.46
CA THR A 25 17.68 10.35 13.47
C THR A 25 17.03 9.83 14.75
N GLY A 26 16.54 8.60 14.78
CA GLY A 26 15.76 8.03 15.88
C GLY A 26 14.38 8.67 16.10
N GLN A 27 14.01 9.65 15.27
CA GLN A 27 12.73 10.34 15.37
C GLN A 27 11.58 9.42 14.95
N SER A 28 10.44 9.57 15.60
CA SER A 28 9.21 8.88 15.19
C SER A 28 8.66 9.51 13.90
N ARG A 29 8.34 8.68 12.91
CA ARG A 29 7.79 9.08 11.61
C ARG A 29 6.54 8.26 11.30
N LEU A 30 5.69 8.79 10.43
CA LEU A 30 4.58 8.01 9.86
C LEU A 30 5.14 7.01 8.86
N GLY A 31 4.80 5.74 9.06
CA GLY A 31 5.06 4.65 8.14
C GLY A 31 4.15 4.71 6.91
N ARG A 32 4.67 4.38 5.73
CA ARG A 32 3.94 4.52 4.45
C ARG A 32 4.20 3.40 3.45
N PHE A 33 5.38 2.78 3.50
CA PHE A 33 5.85 1.80 2.52
C PHE A 33 6.00 0.42 3.14
N GLY A 34 5.96 -0.62 2.30
CA GLY A 34 5.83 -2.02 2.73
C GLY A 34 4.38 -2.45 2.94
N TYR A 35 4.18 -3.75 3.23
CA TYR A 35 2.86 -4.34 3.43
C TYR A 35 2.19 -3.89 4.72
N LYS A 36 2.96 -3.64 5.78
CA LYS A 36 2.44 -3.11 7.05
C LYS A 36 2.94 -1.68 7.31
N ALA A 37 3.30 -0.94 6.26
CA ALA A 37 3.76 0.45 6.39
C ALA A 37 5.04 0.64 7.24
N GLY A 38 5.92 -0.36 7.36
CA GLY A 38 7.11 -0.29 8.23
C GLY A 38 8.20 0.70 7.82
N GLN A 39 8.13 1.27 6.61
CA GLN A 39 9.11 2.24 6.13
C GLN A 39 8.49 3.63 5.95
N ALA A 40 9.17 4.67 6.46
CA ALA A 40 8.66 6.05 6.40
C ALA A 40 8.88 6.75 5.06
N THR A 41 9.94 6.38 4.34
CA THR A 41 10.38 7.05 3.10
C THR A 41 10.73 6.02 2.02
N VAL A 42 10.66 6.43 0.76
CA VAL A 42 11.14 5.63 -0.38
C VAL A 42 12.62 5.27 -0.21
N ARG A 43 13.44 6.19 0.32
CA ARG A 43 14.88 5.94 0.57
C ARG A 43 15.10 4.79 1.55
N PHE A 44 14.33 4.74 2.64
CA PHE A 44 14.42 3.67 3.62
C PHE A 44 13.88 2.34 3.08
N GLN A 45 12.81 2.38 2.28
CA GLN A 45 12.31 1.18 1.58
C GLN A 45 13.36 0.60 0.62
N ILE A 46 14.04 1.44 -0.16
CA ILE A 46 15.10 1.01 -1.08
C ILE A 46 16.29 0.43 -0.30
N ALA A 47 16.77 1.12 0.74
CA ALA A 47 17.89 0.64 1.54
C ALA A 47 17.57 -0.69 2.24
N GLY A 48 16.33 -0.88 2.73
CA GLY A 48 15.88 -2.16 3.30
C GLY A 48 15.88 -3.28 2.26
N ALA A 49 15.30 -3.06 1.09
CA ALA A 49 15.25 -4.06 0.02
C ALA A 49 16.66 -4.43 -0.51
N LEU A 50 17.54 -3.43 -0.67
CA LEU A 50 18.93 -3.66 -1.04
C LEU A 50 19.61 -4.62 -0.06
N ASN A 51 19.40 -4.44 1.23
CA ASN A 51 20.03 -5.26 2.25
C ASN A 51 19.36 -6.64 2.38
N SER A 52 18.06 -6.67 2.70
CA SER A 52 17.34 -7.90 3.05
C SER A 52 17.02 -8.81 1.85
N ASP A 53 16.86 -8.25 0.65
CA ASP A 53 16.50 -9.04 -0.53
C ASP A 53 17.69 -9.27 -1.46
N MET A 54 18.61 -8.31 -1.55
CA MET A 54 19.72 -8.32 -2.52
C MET A 54 21.10 -8.49 -1.90
N GLY A 55 21.23 -8.39 -0.57
CA GLY A 55 22.52 -8.52 0.12
C GLY A 55 23.50 -7.38 -0.16
N VAL A 56 23.00 -6.16 -0.35
CA VAL A 56 23.80 -4.96 -0.67
C VAL A 56 23.74 -3.97 0.50
N THR A 57 24.91 -3.58 1.01
CA THR A 57 25.01 -2.61 2.11
C THR A 57 24.90 -1.15 1.64
N THR A 58 24.39 -0.29 2.53
CA THR A 58 24.28 1.16 2.31
C THR A 58 24.67 1.91 3.59
N SER A 59 24.87 3.22 3.52
CA SER A 59 25.06 4.06 4.71
C SER A 59 23.91 3.99 5.73
N ILE A 60 22.72 3.54 5.32
CA ILE A 60 21.53 3.39 6.18
C ILE A 60 21.47 2.00 6.80
N GLN A 61 21.93 0.98 6.06
CA GLN A 61 22.01 -0.43 6.48
C GLN A 61 23.44 -0.92 6.21
N PRO A 62 24.38 -0.60 7.11
CA PRO A 62 25.81 -0.83 6.88
C PRO A 62 26.26 -2.28 7.07
N TYR A 63 25.43 -3.14 7.66
CA TYR A 63 25.70 -4.56 7.91
C TYR A 63 24.63 -5.39 7.21
N LEU A 64 24.97 -6.58 6.71
CA LEU A 64 23.97 -7.46 6.13
C LEU A 64 23.01 -7.97 7.21
N ASP A 65 21.79 -8.29 6.80
CA ASP A 65 20.80 -8.87 7.70
C ASP A 65 21.32 -10.18 8.32
N GLY A 66 21.32 -10.24 9.65
CA GLY A 66 21.87 -11.35 10.42
C GLY A 66 23.37 -11.28 10.75
N GLU A 67 24.10 -10.27 10.27
CA GLU A 67 25.51 -10.06 10.65
C GLU A 67 25.64 -9.31 11.97
N GLU A 68 26.69 -9.65 12.73
CA GLU A 68 27.06 -8.91 13.93
C GLU A 68 27.74 -7.60 13.55
N LYS A 69 27.52 -6.56 14.36
CA LYS A 69 28.20 -5.28 14.16
C LYS A 69 29.66 -5.42 14.54
N GLU A 70 30.54 -5.03 13.62
CA GLU A 70 31.98 -5.02 13.85
C GLU A 70 32.43 -3.75 14.59
N GLU A 71 33.64 -3.78 15.16
CA GLU A 71 34.25 -2.60 15.80
C GLU A 71 34.80 -1.60 14.77
N GLU A 72 35.09 -2.06 13.55
CA GLU A 72 35.56 -1.20 12.46
C GLU A 72 34.42 -0.34 11.90
N GLU A 73 34.77 0.84 11.38
CA GLU A 73 33.81 1.69 10.68
C GLU A 73 33.32 0.95 9.43
N PRO A 74 31.99 0.83 9.24
CA PRO A 74 31.46 0.10 8.10
C PRO A 74 31.83 0.79 6.79
N ASP A 75 32.09 -0.02 5.76
CA ASP A 75 32.37 0.43 4.38
C ASP A 75 31.26 -0.06 3.44
N PRO A 76 30.16 0.71 3.28
CA PRO A 76 29.01 0.26 2.50
C PRO A 76 29.32 0.15 1.00
N GLU A 77 28.86 -0.93 0.37
CA GLU A 77 29.08 -1.21 -1.05
C GLU A 77 28.43 -0.16 -1.98
N LEU A 78 27.23 0.31 -1.62
CA LEU A 78 26.50 1.29 -2.43
C LEU A 78 26.71 2.72 -1.91
N SER A 79 27.22 3.58 -2.79
CA SER A 79 27.40 5.01 -2.47
C SER A 79 26.08 5.73 -2.17
N ASP A 80 26.16 6.78 -1.35
CA ASP A 80 25.03 7.67 -1.05
C ASP A 80 24.46 8.36 -2.30
N GLU A 81 25.31 8.67 -3.29
CA GLU A 81 24.89 9.27 -4.55
C GLU A 81 24.03 8.29 -5.36
N SER A 82 24.46 7.03 -5.47
CA SER A 82 23.69 5.98 -6.13
C SER A 82 22.34 5.75 -5.44
N LEU A 83 22.33 5.65 -4.11
CA LEU A 83 21.09 5.50 -3.33
C LEU A 83 20.14 6.70 -3.51
N LEU A 84 20.68 7.93 -3.56
CA LEU A 84 19.91 9.14 -3.82
C LEU A 84 19.31 9.14 -5.24
N ASN A 85 20.09 8.72 -6.24
CA ASN A 85 19.63 8.63 -7.63
C ASN A 85 18.51 7.59 -7.79
N MET A 86 18.64 6.42 -7.17
CA MET A 86 17.57 5.42 -7.12
C MET A 86 16.31 5.97 -6.44
N THR A 87 16.48 6.65 -5.30
CA THR A 87 15.36 7.28 -4.58
C THR A 87 14.63 8.30 -5.46
N ARG A 88 15.38 9.16 -6.18
CA ARG A 88 14.79 10.15 -7.09
C ARG A 88 14.05 9.49 -8.25
N TYR A 89 14.64 8.48 -8.86
CA TYR A 89 14.03 7.72 -9.95
C TYR A 89 12.70 7.10 -9.51
N VAL A 90 12.71 6.27 -8.46
CA VAL A 90 11.50 5.59 -7.96
C VAL A 90 10.43 6.60 -7.52
N SER A 91 10.83 7.70 -6.87
CA SER A 91 9.87 8.73 -6.42
C SER A 91 9.24 9.51 -7.58
N SER A 92 9.84 9.52 -8.78
CA SER A 92 9.39 10.30 -9.93
C SER A 92 8.69 9.48 -11.02
N LEU A 93 8.52 8.17 -10.80
CA LEU A 93 7.78 7.31 -11.72
C LEU A 93 6.30 7.76 -11.79
N GLY A 94 5.83 7.96 -13.01
CA GLY A 94 4.43 8.26 -13.27
C GLY A 94 3.54 7.05 -12.99
N VAL A 95 2.32 7.32 -12.52
CA VAL A 95 1.29 6.29 -12.35
C VAL A 95 0.63 6.01 -13.72
N PRO A 96 0.31 4.75 -14.06
CA PRO A 96 -0.44 4.44 -15.27
C PRO A 96 -1.75 5.24 -15.34
N PRO A 97 -2.13 5.75 -16.53
CA PRO A 97 -3.40 6.48 -16.67
C PRO A 97 -4.58 5.54 -16.50
N ARG A 98 -5.65 6.04 -15.86
CA ARG A 98 -6.95 5.35 -15.82
C ARG A 98 -7.50 5.15 -17.24
N ARG A 99 -8.15 4.02 -17.48
CA ARG A 99 -8.67 3.58 -18.79
C ARG A 99 -10.20 3.59 -18.79
N ASN A 100 -10.83 3.68 -19.97
CA ASN A 100 -12.27 3.46 -20.16
C ASN A 100 -13.20 4.27 -19.22
N VAL A 101 -12.81 5.50 -18.84
CA VAL A 101 -13.51 6.31 -17.82
C VAL A 101 -14.96 6.69 -18.20
N ASP A 102 -15.26 6.75 -19.50
CA ASP A 102 -16.60 7.08 -20.01
C ASP A 102 -17.50 5.84 -20.18
N ALA A 103 -16.97 4.65 -19.95
CA ALA A 103 -17.73 3.41 -20.08
C ALA A 103 -18.77 3.31 -18.95
N LYS A 104 -20.03 3.01 -19.30
CA LYS A 104 -21.17 3.04 -18.36
C LYS A 104 -21.01 2.02 -17.23
N ASP A 105 -20.42 0.87 -17.53
CA ASP A 105 -20.09 -0.18 -16.57
C ASP A 105 -19.00 0.26 -15.59
N VAL A 106 -17.96 0.95 -16.06
CA VAL A 106 -16.91 1.53 -15.20
C VAL A 106 -17.48 2.58 -14.24
N GLN A 107 -18.32 3.50 -14.73
CA GLN A 107 -18.97 4.51 -13.88
C GLN A 107 -19.94 3.89 -12.86
N ARG A 108 -20.69 2.86 -13.28
CA ARG A 108 -21.56 2.08 -12.39
C ARG A 108 -20.73 1.37 -11.32
N GLY A 109 -19.61 0.76 -11.71
CA GLY A 109 -18.69 0.06 -10.82
C GLY A 109 -18.07 0.97 -9.77
N GLU A 110 -17.66 2.17 -10.16
CA GLU A 110 -17.13 3.18 -9.24
C GLU A 110 -18.17 3.58 -8.19
N LYS A 111 -19.41 3.83 -8.60
CA LYS A 111 -20.50 4.14 -7.67
C LYS A 111 -20.81 2.97 -6.73
N LEU A 112 -20.79 1.75 -7.25
CA LEU A 112 -21.01 0.54 -6.43
C LEU A 112 -19.88 0.34 -5.44
N PHE A 113 -18.63 0.56 -5.83
CA PHE A 113 -17.45 0.50 -4.97
C PHE A 113 -17.59 1.40 -3.75
N GLU A 114 -18.06 2.63 -3.95
CA GLU A 114 -18.41 3.54 -2.85
C GLU A 114 -19.59 3.03 -2.02
N THR A 115 -20.69 2.63 -2.69
CA THR A 115 -21.95 2.25 -2.03
C THR A 115 -21.82 1.00 -1.15
N ILE A 116 -21.00 0.02 -1.57
CA ILE A 116 -20.77 -1.20 -0.80
C ILE A 116 -19.73 -1.03 0.31
N GLY A 117 -19.11 0.15 0.44
CA GLY A 117 -18.19 0.49 1.53
C GLY A 117 -16.71 0.20 1.25
N CYS A 118 -16.30 -0.08 0.02
CA CYS A 118 -14.88 -0.27 -0.29
C CYS A 118 -14.08 1.04 -0.09
N ALA A 119 -14.71 2.18 -0.37
CA ALA A 119 -14.09 3.50 -0.29
C ALA A 119 -13.81 3.97 1.15
N SER A 120 -14.26 3.25 2.19
CA SER A 120 -13.96 3.57 3.58
C SER A 120 -12.47 3.42 3.90
N CYS A 121 -11.81 2.39 3.36
CA CYS A 121 -10.34 2.25 3.44
C CYS A 121 -9.66 2.68 2.13
N HIS A 122 -10.27 2.36 0.98
CA HIS A 122 -9.73 2.71 -0.34
C HIS A 122 -10.12 4.12 -0.77
N ILE A 123 -9.70 5.11 0.02
CA ILE A 123 -10.07 6.52 -0.14
C ILE A 123 -9.62 7.05 -1.51
N PRO A 124 -10.54 7.53 -2.36
CA PRO A 124 -10.23 7.84 -3.77
C PRO A 124 -9.15 8.89 -3.95
N MET A 125 -9.26 10.04 -3.28
CA MET A 125 -8.53 11.25 -3.64
C MET A 125 -7.68 11.80 -2.50
N TRP A 126 -6.45 12.21 -2.85
CA TRP A 126 -5.54 12.90 -1.94
C TRP A 126 -4.93 14.13 -2.59
N LYS A 127 -4.53 15.08 -1.74
CA LYS A 127 -3.69 16.20 -2.14
C LYS A 127 -2.30 16.06 -1.53
N THR A 128 -1.27 16.05 -2.37
CA THR A 128 0.11 15.95 -1.88
C THR A 128 0.55 17.24 -1.18
N SER A 129 1.49 17.12 -0.24
CA SER A 129 1.97 18.27 0.54
C SER A 129 2.64 19.32 -0.34
N LYS A 130 2.43 20.61 -0.03
CA LYS A 130 3.18 21.72 -0.64
C LYS A 130 4.67 21.75 -0.23
N TYR A 131 5.06 20.95 0.75
CA TYR A 131 6.42 20.88 1.27
C TYR A 131 7.20 19.65 0.81
N HIS A 132 6.72 18.92 -0.21
CA HIS A 132 7.45 17.79 -0.76
C HIS A 132 8.86 18.23 -1.25
N PRO A 133 9.95 17.47 -1.06
CA PRO A 133 11.27 17.92 -1.48
C PRO A 133 11.36 18.21 -2.99
N GLN A 134 10.80 17.32 -3.82
CA GLN A 134 10.64 17.47 -5.27
C GLN A 134 9.50 18.44 -5.58
N ALA A 135 9.78 19.47 -6.38
CA ALA A 135 8.83 20.55 -6.67
C ALA A 135 7.64 20.07 -7.51
N GLU A 136 7.92 19.20 -8.47
CA GLU A 136 6.98 18.57 -9.37
C GLU A 136 5.93 17.73 -8.61
N LEU A 137 6.25 17.20 -7.43
CA LEU A 137 5.34 16.37 -6.62
C LEU A 137 4.52 17.16 -5.57
N ARG A 138 4.64 18.49 -5.53
CA ARG A 138 3.94 19.34 -4.54
C ARG A 138 2.52 19.65 -4.97
N SER A 139 1.58 19.63 -4.03
CA SER A 139 0.20 20.11 -4.22
C SER A 139 -0.56 19.48 -5.39
N GLN A 140 -0.19 18.27 -5.78
CA GLN A 140 -0.91 17.50 -6.80
C GLN A 140 -2.20 16.94 -6.21
N THR A 141 -3.26 16.93 -7.01
CA THR A 141 -4.44 16.11 -6.76
C THR A 141 -4.21 14.75 -7.40
N ILE A 142 -4.24 13.71 -6.59
CA ILE A 142 -4.00 12.33 -7.02
C ILE A 142 -5.17 11.43 -6.62
N TRP A 143 -5.31 10.30 -7.32
CA TRP A 143 -6.40 9.35 -7.10
C TRP A 143 -5.88 7.93 -6.78
N PRO A 144 -5.26 7.72 -5.60
CA PRO A 144 -4.59 6.46 -5.29
C PRO A 144 -5.51 5.37 -4.73
N TYR A 145 -6.73 5.69 -4.27
CA TYR A 145 -7.66 4.73 -3.66
C TYR A 145 -7.03 3.96 -2.48
N THR A 146 -6.62 4.70 -1.45
CA THR A 146 -6.00 4.17 -0.22
C THR A 146 -6.04 5.25 0.86
N ASP A 147 -6.07 4.86 2.11
CA ASP A 147 -5.82 5.73 3.26
C ASP A 147 -4.40 5.60 3.85
N LEU A 148 -3.63 4.61 3.36
CA LEU A 148 -2.33 4.20 3.87
C LEU A 148 -2.34 3.76 5.35
N LEU A 149 -3.51 3.44 5.90
CA LEU A 149 -3.68 2.97 7.27
C LEU A 149 -3.65 1.45 7.34
N LEU A 150 -3.41 0.94 8.55
CA LEU A 150 -3.48 -0.47 8.88
C LEU A 150 -4.92 -0.83 9.25
N HIS A 151 -5.40 -1.96 8.71
CA HIS A 151 -6.73 -2.52 8.99
C HIS A 151 -6.64 -4.03 9.24
N ASP A 152 -7.44 -4.56 10.18
CA ASP A 152 -7.59 -6.00 10.38
C ASP A 152 -8.33 -6.62 9.17
N MET A 153 -7.62 -7.43 8.39
CA MET A 153 -8.16 -8.14 7.22
C MET A 153 -8.70 -9.54 7.54
N GLY A 154 -8.79 -9.88 8.82
CA GLY A 154 -9.30 -11.14 9.33
C GLY A 154 -8.23 -12.21 9.54
N LYS A 155 -8.60 -13.25 10.29
CA LYS A 155 -7.72 -14.38 10.64
C LYS A 155 -7.20 -15.17 9.44
N GLU A 156 -7.92 -15.17 8.33
CA GLU A 156 -7.58 -15.95 7.13
C GLU A 156 -6.48 -15.29 6.30
N LEU A 157 -6.30 -13.97 6.49
CA LEU A 157 -5.21 -13.18 5.93
C LEU A 157 -4.18 -12.81 7.00
N ALA A 158 -4.14 -13.55 8.12
CA ALA A 158 -3.09 -13.37 9.11
C ALA A 158 -1.79 -13.99 8.62
N ASP A 159 -0.67 -13.30 8.84
CA ASP A 159 0.67 -13.86 8.69
C ASP A 159 1.24 -14.25 10.07
N GLU A 160 2.37 -14.95 10.11
CA GLU A 160 3.09 -15.28 11.35
C GLU A 160 3.92 -14.10 11.88
N MET A 161 4.25 -13.13 11.01
CA MET A 161 5.09 -11.99 11.34
C MET A 161 4.29 -10.75 11.77
N THR A 162 4.79 -10.08 12.82
CA THR A 162 4.39 -8.72 13.21
C THR A 162 5.44 -7.72 12.75
N GLU A 163 5.03 -6.51 12.37
CA GLU A 163 5.96 -5.44 12.00
C GLU A 163 5.62 -4.18 12.78
N GLY A 164 6.51 -3.76 13.69
CA GLY A 164 6.27 -2.59 14.54
C GLY A 164 5.04 -2.77 15.44
N LYS A 165 4.03 -1.91 15.26
CA LYS A 165 2.75 -1.99 15.99
C LYS A 165 1.66 -2.73 15.22
N ALA A 166 1.94 -3.14 13.99
CA ALA A 166 1.00 -3.89 13.18
C ALA A 166 0.89 -5.33 13.71
N THR A 167 -0.33 -5.76 13.99
CA THR A 167 -0.60 -7.15 14.33
C THR A 167 -0.43 -8.07 13.10
N ARG A 168 -0.51 -9.37 13.35
CA ARG A 168 -0.48 -10.40 12.31
C ARG A 168 -1.59 -10.26 11.26
N ARG A 169 -2.74 -9.68 11.64
CA ARG A 169 -3.92 -9.52 10.78
C ARG A 169 -4.02 -8.15 10.13
N GLU A 170 -3.20 -7.20 10.58
CA GLU A 170 -3.24 -5.84 10.12
C GLU A 170 -2.39 -5.66 8.87
N TRP A 171 -2.97 -5.06 7.83
CA TRP A 171 -2.30 -4.75 6.57
C TRP A 171 -2.56 -3.31 6.19
N ARG A 172 -1.55 -2.69 5.57
CA ARG A 172 -1.71 -1.34 5.01
C ARG A 172 -2.62 -1.44 3.80
N THR A 173 -3.63 -0.59 3.69
CA THR A 173 -4.44 -0.47 2.47
C THR A 173 -3.55 -0.11 1.27
N PRO A 174 -3.30 -1.01 0.30
CA PRO A 174 -2.46 -0.67 -0.85
C PRO A 174 -3.21 0.29 -1.78
N PRO A 175 -2.54 1.27 -2.42
CA PRO A 175 -3.13 2.05 -3.49
C PRO A 175 -3.65 1.14 -4.61
N LEU A 176 -4.88 1.38 -5.09
CA LEU A 176 -5.46 0.62 -6.21
C LEU A 176 -5.15 1.24 -7.58
N TRP A 177 -4.55 2.43 -7.65
CA TRP A 177 -4.12 3.00 -8.92
C TRP A 177 -3.15 2.05 -9.66
N GLY A 178 -3.37 1.84 -10.95
CA GLY A 178 -2.63 0.87 -11.75
C GLY A 178 -2.95 -0.61 -11.48
N ILE A 179 -3.88 -0.97 -10.58
CA ILE A 179 -4.18 -2.38 -10.27
C ILE A 179 -4.67 -3.15 -11.52
N GLY A 180 -5.37 -2.49 -12.45
CA GLY A 180 -5.79 -3.11 -13.70
C GLY A 180 -4.64 -3.40 -14.68
N ALA A 181 -3.41 -2.94 -14.39
CA ALA A 181 -2.22 -3.23 -15.18
C ALA A 181 -1.43 -4.44 -14.67
N THR A 182 -1.83 -5.05 -13.54
CA THR A 182 -1.10 -6.15 -12.86
C THR A 182 -0.72 -7.27 -13.82
N ALA A 183 -1.66 -7.78 -14.62
CA ALA A 183 -1.39 -8.87 -15.57
C ALA A 183 -0.27 -8.54 -16.59
N GLY A 184 -0.22 -7.29 -17.06
CA GLY A 184 0.77 -6.84 -18.04
C GLY A 184 2.15 -6.57 -17.44
N VAL A 185 2.21 -6.18 -16.16
CA VAL A 185 3.46 -5.87 -15.45
C VAL A 185 4.10 -7.13 -14.85
N SER A 186 3.29 -8.02 -14.28
CA SER A 186 3.76 -9.20 -13.53
C SER A 186 3.73 -10.50 -14.34
N GLY A 187 3.23 -10.48 -15.59
CA GLY A 187 3.07 -11.69 -16.41
C GLY A 187 1.89 -12.59 -15.99
N GLY A 188 1.03 -12.11 -15.09
CA GLY A 188 -0.13 -12.82 -14.55
C GLY A 188 -0.84 -12.02 -13.46
N GLU A 189 -1.99 -12.50 -12.99
CA GLU A 189 -2.74 -11.90 -11.88
C GLU A 189 -2.48 -12.68 -10.58
N ALA A 190 -1.98 -11.98 -9.56
CA ALA A 190 -1.83 -12.47 -8.19
C ALA A 190 -2.01 -11.27 -7.25
N TYR A 191 -2.94 -11.37 -6.31
CA TYR A 191 -3.37 -10.28 -5.43
C TYR A 191 -3.27 -10.69 -3.95
N LEU A 192 -3.36 -9.69 -3.07
CA LEU A 192 -3.11 -9.77 -1.63
C LEU A 192 -1.62 -9.96 -1.31
N HIS A 193 -1.26 -9.85 -0.03
CA HIS A 193 0.14 -9.81 0.41
C HIS A 193 0.93 -11.08 0.10
N ASP A 194 0.24 -12.22 -0.03
CA ASP A 194 0.82 -13.53 -0.32
C ASP A 194 0.50 -14.05 -1.73
N GLY A 195 -0.12 -13.22 -2.57
CA GLY A 195 -0.44 -13.56 -3.95
C GLY A 195 -1.49 -14.65 -4.14
N ARG A 196 -2.21 -15.07 -3.09
CA ARG A 196 -3.14 -16.21 -3.18
C ARG A 196 -4.33 -16.00 -4.12
N ALA A 197 -4.76 -14.75 -4.30
CA ALA A 197 -5.95 -14.43 -5.06
C ALA A 197 -5.59 -14.25 -6.54
N ARG A 198 -6.19 -15.07 -7.41
CA ARG A 198 -5.86 -15.14 -8.84
C ARG A 198 -6.66 -14.15 -9.68
N THR A 199 -7.69 -13.54 -9.08
CA THR A 199 -8.54 -12.52 -9.71
C THR A 199 -8.88 -11.44 -8.70
N LEU A 200 -9.29 -10.27 -9.20
CA LEU A 200 -9.82 -9.19 -8.35
C LEU A 200 -11.08 -9.62 -7.58
N GLU A 201 -11.91 -10.47 -8.17
CA GLU A 201 -13.09 -11.01 -7.50
C GLU A 201 -12.69 -11.92 -6.34
N GLU A 202 -11.74 -12.83 -6.54
CA GLU A 202 -11.19 -13.64 -5.45
C GLU A 202 -10.59 -12.75 -4.35
N ALA A 203 -9.85 -11.70 -4.71
CA ALA A 203 -9.26 -10.78 -3.76
C ALA A 203 -10.33 -10.10 -2.90
N ILE A 204 -11.42 -9.60 -3.50
CA ILE A 204 -12.55 -9.02 -2.76
C ILE A 204 -13.17 -10.06 -1.82
N LEU A 205 -13.36 -11.30 -2.28
CA LEU A 205 -13.99 -12.35 -1.48
C LEU A 205 -13.13 -12.85 -0.32
N TRP A 206 -11.82 -12.61 -0.34
CA TRP A 206 -10.90 -12.86 0.77
C TRP A 206 -10.90 -11.77 1.85
N HIS A 207 -11.44 -10.57 1.57
CA HIS A 207 -11.46 -9.49 2.55
C HIS A 207 -12.35 -9.85 3.75
N GLY A 208 -11.74 -10.15 4.89
CA GLY A 208 -12.42 -10.39 6.16
C GLY A 208 -12.25 -9.21 7.12
N GLY A 209 -12.32 -9.49 8.42
CA GLY A 209 -12.10 -8.50 9.48
C GLY A 209 -12.99 -7.28 9.33
N GLU A 210 -12.39 -6.09 9.31
CA GLU A 210 -13.08 -4.80 9.14
C GLU A 210 -13.84 -4.72 7.79
N SER A 211 -13.34 -5.41 6.75
CA SER A 211 -13.94 -5.42 5.42
C SER A 211 -15.03 -6.50 5.23
N ALA A 212 -15.38 -7.27 6.27
CA ALA A 212 -16.33 -8.37 6.16
C ALA A 212 -17.72 -7.91 5.68
N GLN A 213 -18.19 -6.74 6.12
CA GLN A 213 -19.48 -6.20 5.67
C GLN A 213 -19.46 -5.84 4.17
N SER A 214 -18.39 -5.20 3.70
CA SER A 214 -18.22 -4.85 2.28
C SER A 214 -18.15 -6.10 1.40
N ASN A 215 -17.51 -7.17 1.88
CA ASN A 215 -17.48 -8.48 1.23
C ASN A 215 -18.89 -9.09 1.10
N VAL A 216 -19.69 -9.08 2.18
CA VAL A 216 -21.09 -9.54 2.15
C VAL A 216 -21.90 -8.75 1.13
N LYS A 217 -21.84 -7.40 1.17
CA LYS A 217 -22.54 -6.54 0.22
C LYS A 217 -22.13 -6.83 -1.23
N PHE A 218 -20.85 -7.08 -1.50
CA PHE A 218 -20.37 -7.48 -2.83
C PHE A 218 -20.97 -8.81 -3.28
N ARG A 219 -21.09 -9.82 -2.40
CA ARG A 219 -21.71 -11.11 -2.72
C ARG A 219 -23.20 -10.97 -3.05
N GLU A 220 -23.89 -10.05 -2.40
CA GLU A 220 -25.31 -9.77 -2.59
C GLU A 220 -25.61 -8.98 -3.88
N LEU A 221 -24.61 -8.37 -4.51
CA LEU A 221 -24.78 -7.71 -5.81
C LEU A 221 -25.26 -8.69 -6.88
N SER A 222 -25.95 -8.16 -7.90
CA SER A 222 -26.21 -8.94 -9.11
C SER A 222 -24.88 -9.29 -9.81
N GLU A 223 -24.89 -10.31 -10.66
CA GLU A 223 -23.70 -10.65 -11.47
C GLU A 223 -23.21 -9.45 -12.31
N ALA A 224 -24.15 -8.72 -12.92
CA ALA A 224 -23.84 -7.52 -13.68
C ALA A 224 -23.20 -6.41 -12.82
N ASP A 225 -23.63 -6.27 -11.57
CA ASP A 225 -23.06 -5.30 -10.64
C ASP A 225 -21.67 -5.71 -10.15
N ARG A 226 -21.44 -7.00 -9.85
CA ARG A 226 -20.10 -7.51 -9.54
C ARG A 226 -19.15 -7.26 -10.69
N LEU A 227 -19.55 -7.60 -11.92
CA LEU A 227 -18.75 -7.35 -13.12
C LEU A 227 -18.47 -5.86 -13.34
N ALA A 228 -19.41 -4.97 -13.03
CA ALA A 228 -19.19 -3.53 -13.09
C ALA A 228 -18.12 -3.06 -12.10
N VAL A 229 -18.15 -3.54 -10.84
CA VAL A 229 -17.09 -3.25 -9.85
C VAL A 229 -15.72 -3.75 -10.33
N ILE A 230 -15.66 -4.98 -10.89
CA ILE A 230 -14.42 -5.50 -11.47
C ILE A 230 -13.95 -4.67 -12.67
N ALA A 231 -14.86 -4.23 -13.55
CA ALA A 231 -14.54 -3.36 -14.67
C ALA A 231 -13.96 -2.02 -14.20
N PHE A 232 -14.52 -1.45 -13.13
CA PHE A 232 -13.97 -0.26 -12.49
C PHE A 232 -12.55 -0.49 -11.96
N LEU A 233 -12.31 -1.56 -11.20
CA LEU A 233 -10.97 -1.87 -10.69
C LEU A 233 -9.95 -2.11 -11.83
N LYS A 234 -10.36 -2.79 -12.91
CA LYS A 234 -9.53 -2.95 -14.11
C LYS A 234 -9.29 -1.66 -14.88
N SER A 235 -10.15 -0.66 -14.68
CA SER A 235 -9.99 0.68 -15.25
C SER A 235 -8.86 1.46 -14.58
N LEU A 236 -8.59 1.17 -13.30
CA LEU A 236 -7.55 1.80 -12.50
C LEU A 236 -6.14 1.44 -12.96
#